data_AF-A0AAD7DAY3-F1
#
_entry.id   AF-A0AAD7DAY3-F1
#
_cell.length_a   1.000
_cell.length_b   1.000
_cell.length_c   1.000
_cell.angle_alpha   90.00
_cell.angle_beta   90.00
_cell.angle_gamma   90.00
#
_symmetry.space_group_name_H-M   'P 1'
#
loop_
_entity.id
_entity.type
_entity.pdbx_description
1 polymer ?
#
loop_
_entity_poly.entity_id
_entity_poly.type
_entity_poly.pdbx_seq_one_letter_code
_entity_poly.pdbx_strand_id
1 'polypeptide(L)' 'IIAEHFMFGMEEQLLLYIAGVGGAGKSFVVNAVVAFFRACGASERMMLSAPTGCAAILINGYTIHALTFLPK' A
#
# COMPACT_ATOMS: atom_id res chain seq x y z
N ILE A 1 -9.37 11.02 2.41
CA ILE A 1 -9.21 10.20 1.17
C ILE A 1 -9.21 8.70 1.47
N ILE A 2 -8.10 8.00 1.73
CA ILE A 2 -8.13 6.52 1.89
C ILE A 2 -9.07 6.07 3.01
N ALA A 3 -8.93 6.66 4.20
CA ALA A 3 -9.78 6.30 5.34
C ALA A 3 -11.26 6.58 5.08
N GLU A 4 -11.57 7.71 4.48
CA GLU A 4 -12.93 8.12 4.11
C GLU A 4 -13.54 7.17 3.07
N HIS A 5 -12.81 6.86 2.00
CA HIS A 5 -13.21 5.91 0.96
C HIS A 5 -13.53 4.54 1.54
N PHE A 6 -12.68 4.04 2.44
CA PHE A 6 -12.89 2.76 3.14
C PHE A 6 -14.08 2.81 4.11
N MET A 7 -14.21 3.86 4.92
CA MET A 7 -15.25 3.95 5.96
C MET A 7 -16.65 4.14 5.38
N PHE A 8 -16.78 4.88 4.29
CA PHE A 8 -18.07 5.09 3.62
C PHE A 8 -18.39 4.03 2.56
N GLY A 9 -17.50 3.04 2.36
CA GLY A 9 -17.74 1.94 1.43
C GLY A 9 -18.01 2.41 0.00
N MET A 10 -17.26 3.41 -0.48
CA MET A 10 -17.47 3.99 -1.80
C MET A 10 -17.27 2.92 -2.90
N GLU A 11 -18.21 2.81 -3.83
CA GLU A 11 -18.21 1.76 -4.86
C GLU A 11 -17.14 1.98 -5.94
N GLU A 12 -16.80 3.24 -6.23
CA GLU A 12 -15.78 3.59 -7.23
C GLU A 12 -14.37 3.25 -6.76
N GLN A 13 -13.53 2.70 -7.65
CA GLN A 13 -12.15 2.36 -7.30
C GLN A 13 -11.30 3.62 -7.04
N LEU A 14 -10.72 3.73 -5.85
CA LEU A 14 -9.75 4.77 -5.53
C LEU A 14 -8.38 4.46 -6.17
N LEU A 15 -8.03 5.20 -7.21
CA LEU A 15 -6.69 5.23 -7.78
C LEU A 15 -5.91 6.43 -7.24
N LEU A 16 -4.84 6.18 -6.48
CA LEU A 16 -4.04 7.23 -5.85
C LEU A 16 -2.57 7.15 -6.27
N TYR A 17 -2.04 8.25 -6.80
CA TYR A 17 -0.63 8.42 -7.10
C TYR A 17 -0.02 9.49 -6.19
N ILE A 18 1.04 9.12 -5.45
CA ILE A 18 1.77 10.03 -4.55
C ILE A 18 3.22 10.13 -5.04
N ALA A 19 3.57 11.30 -5.56
CA ALA A 19 4.93 11.62 -5.99
C ALA A 19 5.69 12.45 -4.96
N GLY A 20 7.02 12.49 -5.08
CA GLY A 20 7.88 13.34 -4.28
C GLY A 20 9.34 12.88 -4.33
N VAL A 21 10.27 13.78 -4.03
CA VAL A 21 11.70 13.48 -3.99
C VAL A 21 12.05 12.46 -2.90
N GLY A 22 13.28 11.94 -2.91
CA GLY A 22 13.82 11.10 -1.84
C GLY A 22 13.70 11.82 -0.49
N GLY A 23 13.29 11.10 0.56
CA GLY A 23 13.11 11.69 1.90
C GLY A 23 11.78 12.45 2.13
N ALA A 24 10.91 12.60 1.12
CA ALA A 24 9.63 13.30 1.26
C ALA A 24 8.55 12.55 2.09
N GLY A 25 8.92 11.48 2.81
CA GLY A 25 7.97 10.75 3.69
C GLY A 25 6.99 9.80 3.00
N LYS A 26 7.16 9.46 1.71
CA LYS A 26 6.24 8.53 1.00
C LYS A 26 6.09 7.17 1.69
N SER A 27 7.18 6.59 2.18
CA SER A 27 7.12 5.33 2.94
C SER A 27 6.38 5.49 4.27
N PHE A 28 6.45 6.68 4.89
CA PHE A 28 5.65 6.98 6.08
C PHE A 28 4.14 6.98 5.77
N VAL A 29 3.74 7.53 4.61
CA VAL A 29 2.35 7.45 4.15
C VAL A 29 1.90 6.00 3.96
N VAL A 30 2.71 5.15 3.32
CA VAL A 30 2.41 3.72 3.17
C VAL A 30 2.19 3.07 4.54
N ASN A 31 3.10 3.29 5.50
CA ASN A 31 2.98 2.72 6.84
C ASN A 31 1.76 3.24 7.61
N ALA A 32 1.38 4.51 7.43
CA ALA A 32 0.17 5.05 8.03
C ALA A 32 -1.11 4.37 7.49
N VAL A 33 -1.15 4.08 6.19
CA VAL A 33 -2.26 3.32 5.59
C VAL A 33 -2.30 1.89 6.15
N VAL A 34 -1.15 1.21 6.26
CA VAL A 34 -1.07 -0.12 6.87
C VAL A 34 -1.59 -0.11 8.31
N ALA A 35 -1.15 0.88 9.11
CA ALA A 35 -1.61 1.03 10.49
C ALA A 35 -3.11 1.27 10.58
N PHE A 36 -3.68 2.05 9.66
CA PHE A 36 -5.12 2.27 9.56
C PHE A 36 -5.89 0.95 9.30
N PHE A 37 -5.53 0.20 8.25
CA PHE A 37 -6.20 -1.08 7.94
C PHE A 37 -6.07 -2.10 9.09
N ARG A 38 -4.94 -2.10 9.80
CA ARG A 38 -4.76 -2.91 11.01
C ARG A 38 -5.69 -2.47 12.14
N ALA A 39 -5.81 -1.17 12.39
CA ALA A 39 -6.72 -0.64 13.41
C ALA A 39 -8.19 -0.95 13.10
N CYS A 40 -8.55 -1.04 11.81
CA CYS A 40 -9.88 -1.44 11.36
C CYS A 40 -10.12 -2.96 11.39
N GLY A 41 -9.13 -3.77 11.78
CA GLY A 41 -9.24 -5.23 11.74
C GLY A 41 -9.37 -5.82 10.33
N ALA A 42 -8.84 -5.12 9.32
CA ALA A 42 -8.95 -5.46 7.90
C ALA A 42 -7.58 -5.67 7.24
N SER A 43 -6.58 -6.10 8.02
CA SER A 43 -5.20 -6.31 7.52
C SER A 43 -5.13 -7.33 6.37
N GLU A 44 -6.00 -8.34 6.40
CA GLU A 44 -6.11 -9.39 5.38
C GLU A 44 -6.62 -8.88 4.02
N ARG A 45 -7.23 -7.69 3.98
CA ARG A 45 -7.73 -7.06 2.76
C ARG A 45 -6.70 -6.16 2.08
N MET A 46 -5.48 -6.09 2.62
CA MET A 46 -4.43 -5.22 2.13
C MET A 46 -3.24 -6.04 1.63
N MET A 47 -2.82 -5.79 0.40
CA MET A 47 -1.62 -6.37 -0.19
C MET A 47 -0.62 -5.25 -0.53
N LEU A 48 0.64 -5.44 -0.15
CA LEU A 48 1.72 -4.47 -0.36
C LEU A 48 2.69 -5.02 -1.40
N SER A 49 3.03 -4.20 -2.40
CA SER A 49 4.05 -4.55 -3.38
C SER A 49 5.01 -3.41 -3.70
N ALA A 50 6.20 -3.78 -4.17
CA ALA A 50 7.16 -2.86 -4.73
C ALA A 50 7.88 -3.46 -5.95
N PRO A 51 8.53 -2.64 -6.81
CA PRO A 51 9.23 -3.15 -7.99
C PRO A 51 10.47 -3.99 -7.68
N THR A 52 11.19 -3.68 -6.59
CA THR A 52 12.46 -4.37 -6.22
C THR A 52 12.36 -5.04 -4.85
N GLY A 53 13.20 -6.05 -4.62
CA GLY A 53 13.22 -6.80 -3.35
C GLY A 53 13.52 -5.90 -2.14
N CYS A 54 14.51 -5.00 -2.26
CA CYS A 54 14.84 -4.06 -1.18
C CYS A 54 13.66 -3.15 -0.83
N ALA A 55 12.95 -2.62 -1.83
CA ALA A 55 11.78 -1.77 -1.60
C ALA A 55 10.61 -2.54 -0.98
N ALA A 56 10.41 -3.79 -1.39
CA ALA A 56 9.38 -4.66 -0.83
C ALA A 56 9.61 -4.94 0.66
N ILE A 57 10.86 -5.23 1.04
CA ILE A 57 11.25 -5.43 2.45
C ILE A 57 10.96 -4.18 3.29
N LEU A 58 11.25 -2.98 2.77
CA LEU A 58 11.03 -1.72 3.50
C LEU A 58 9.56 -1.44 3.84
N ILE A 59 8.62 -1.97 3.05
CA ILE A 59 7.18 -1.85 3.30
C ILE A 59 6.57 -3.14 3.85
N ASN A 60 7.40 -4.13 4.24
CA ASN A 60 6.95 -5.45 4.68
C ASN A 60 5.96 -6.12 3.70
N GLY A 61 6.26 -6.00 2.40
CA GLY A 61 5.46 -6.55 1.31
C GLY A 61 6.25 -7.50 0.42
N TYR A 62 5.72 -7.73 -0.79
CA TYR A 62 6.32 -8.59 -1.79
C TYR A 62 6.81 -7.80 -3.00
N THR A 63 7.64 -8.39 -3.85
CA THR A 63 7.83 -7.81 -5.19
C THR A 63 6.53 -7.94 -5.98
N ILE A 64 6.26 -7.03 -6.91
CA ILE A 64 5.05 -7.13 -7.75
C ILE A 64 4.97 -8.49 -8.46
N HIS A 65 6.08 -8.98 -8.99
CA HIS A 65 6.19 -10.31 -9.62
C HIS A 65 5.79 -11.46 -8.69
N ALA A 66 6.30 -11.45 -7.44
CA ALA A 66 5.97 -12.50 -6.47
C ALA A 66 4.50 -12.42 -6.03
N LEU A 67 3.96 -11.20 -5.90
CA LEU A 67 2.60 -10.98 -5.44
C LEU A 67 1.55 -11.41 -6.48
N THR A 68 1.83 -11.17 -7.76
CA THR A 68 0.89 -11.41 -8.87
C THR A 68 1.23 -12.62 -9.73
N PHE A 69 2.30 -13.35 -9.37
CA PHE A 69 2.86 -14.47 -10.15
C PHE A 69 3.22 -14.10 -11.59
N LEU A 70 3.55 -12.82 -11.85
CA LEU A 70 4.04 -12.40 -13.14
C LEU A 70 5.47 -12.90 -13.37
N PRO A 71 5.83 -13.31 -14.60
CA PRO A 71 7.20 -13.66 -14.93
C PRO A 71 8.14 -12.46 -14.73
N LYS A 72 9.41 -12.76 -14.42
CA LYS A 72 10.47 -11.74 -14.30
C LYS A 72 10.82 -11.13 -15.64
#